data_AF-A0A842W925-F1
#
_entry.id   AF-A0A842W925-F1
#
_cell.length_a   1.000
_cell.length_b   1.000
_cell.length_c   1.000
_cell.angle_alpha   90.00
_cell.angle_beta   90.00
_cell.angle_gamma   90.00
#
_symmetry.space_group_name_H-M   'P 1'
#
loop_
_entity.id
_entity.type
_entity.pdbx_description
1 polymer ?
#
loop_
_entity_poly.entity_id
_entity_poly.type
_entity_poly.pdbx_seq_one_letter_code
_entity_poly.pdbx_strand_id
1 'polypeptide(L)'
;MKILVVCTQGENRSRYLAKYLKKKGYDADYAGINPKGINPITQKKVGLADMIITVRKHIKEKFLKRFKPVEKEIINLEVKDNPKRFSKEAERLAEKSWSEFQKKYVYSELRKQIEKHLHKFNKK
;
A
#
# COMPACT_ATOMS: atom_id res chain seq x y z
N MET A 1 -2.23 -17.79 1.15
CA MET A 1 -2.98 -16.57 0.83
C MET A 1 -2.04 -15.53 0.23
N LYS A 2 -2.32 -15.04 -0.98
CA LYS A 2 -1.52 -14.06 -1.70
C LYS A 2 -2.13 -12.67 -1.62
N ILE A 3 -1.36 -11.72 -1.09
CA ILE A 3 -1.78 -10.34 -0.87
C ILE A 3 -1.21 -9.45 -1.99
N LEU A 4 -2.01 -8.55 -2.58
CA LEU A 4 -1.52 -7.53 -3.50
C LEU A 4 -1.70 -6.14 -2.93
N VAL A 5 -0.60 -5.44 -2.67
CA VAL A 5 -0.61 -4.06 -2.17
C VAL A 5 -0.53 -3.06 -3.33
N VAL A 6 -1.41 -2.07 -3.35
CA VAL A 6 -1.57 -1.11 -4.46
C VAL A 6 -1.42 0.32 -3.97
N CYS A 7 -0.51 1.07 -4.60
CA CYS A 7 -0.42 2.53 -4.45
C CYS A 7 -0.50 3.23 -5.82
N THR A 8 -0.11 4.51 -5.91
CA THR A 8 -0.16 5.23 -7.19
C THR A 8 0.82 4.67 -8.21
N GLN A 9 2.12 4.66 -7.88
CA GLN A 9 3.20 4.33 -8.83
C GLN A 9 3.74 2.90 -8.72
N GLY A 10 3.43 2.20 -7.62
CA GLY A 10 4.00 0.87 -7.37
C GLY A 10 5.45 0.88 -6.86
N GLU A 11 5.89 1.99 -6.25
CA GLU A 11 7.31 2.19 -5.93
C GLU A 11 7.61 2.42 -4.44
N ASN A 12 6.77 3.21 -3.76
CA ASN A 12 7.03 3.64 -2.38
C ASN A 12 6.18 2.82 -1.39
N ARG A 13 5.00 3.33 -1.01
CA ARG A 13 4.11 2.73 0.00
C ARG A 13 3.77 1.26 -0.24
N SER A 14 3.37 0.90 -1.47
CA SER A 14 3.01 -0.49 -1.75
C SER A 14 4.20 -1.43 -1.70
N ARG A 15 5.34 -1.02 -2.26
CA ARG A 15 6.59 -1.80 -2.20
C ARG A 15 7.06 -1.98 -0.75
N TYR A 16 7.05 -0.92 0.04
CA TYR A 16 7.42 -0.98 1.46
C TYR A 16 6.51 -1.94 2.22
N LEU A 17 5.19 -1.78 2.11
CA LEU A 17 4.23 -2.60 2.85
C LEU A 17 4.29 -4.08 2.43
N ALA A 18 4.42 -4.37 1.14
CA ALA A 18 4.60 -5.75 0.68
C ALA A 18 5.89 -6.37 1.24
N LYS A 19 7.02 -5.64 1.26
CA LYS A 19 8.26 -6.11 1.88
C LYS A 19 8.09 -6.35 3.39
N TYR A 20 7.38 -5.46 4.08
CA TYR A 20 7.09 -5.63 5.49
C TYR A 20 6.23 -6.88 5.77
N LEU A 21 5.19 -7.12 4.97
CA LEU A 21 4.35 -8.32 5.07
C LEU A 21 5.15 -9.60 4.77
N LYS A 22 6.01 -9.60 3.76
CA LYS A 22 6.94 -10.71 3.50
C LYS A 22 7.82 -11.03 4.69
N LYS A 23 8.38 -10.01 5.35
CA LYS A 23 9.18 -10.19 6.57
C LYS A 23 8.38 -10.77 7.73
N LYS A 24 7.06 -10.58 7.76
CA LYS A 24 6.14 -11.20 8.73
C LYS A 24 5.67 -12.61 8.34
N GLY A 25 6.14 -13.16 7.22
CA GLY A 25 5.80 -14.52 6.77
C GLY A 25 4.57 -14.61 5.87
N TYR A 26 4.09 -13.50 5.31
CA TYR A 26 2.97 -13.50 4.36
C TYR A 26 3.44 -13.50 2.91
N ASP A 27 2.70 -14.15 2.02
CA ASP A 27 2.91 -13.99 0.57
C ASP A 27 2.29 -12.68 0.10
N ALA A 28 3.13 -11.71 -0.27
CA ALA A 28 2.69 -10.39 -0.69
C ALA A 28 3.39 -9.93 -1.97
N ASP A 29 2.66 -9.31 -2.89
CA ASP A 29 3.19 -8.58 -4.05
C ASP A 29 2.76 -7.11 -3.97
N TYR A 30 3.33 -6.27 -4.83
CA TYR A 30 2.95 -4.86 -4.93
C TYR A 30 2.75 -4.41 -6.37
N ALA A 31 1.96 -3.36 -6.54
CA ALA A 31 1.74 -2.69 -7.82
C ALA A 31 1.31 -1.22 -7.65
N GLY A 32 1.19 -0.52 -8.78
CA GLY A 32 0.74 0.85 -8.93
C GLY A 32 -0.49 0.95 -9.82
N ILE A 33 -1.50 1.75 -9.43
CA ILE A 33 -2.72 1.93 -10.23
C ILE A 33 -2.47 2.74 -11.52
N ASN A 34 -1.41 3.56 -11.54
CA ASN A 34 -1.00 4.34 -12.71
C ASN A 34 -0.41 3.40 -13.79
N PRO A 35 -0.97 3.37 -15.03
CA PRO A 35 -0.40 2.60 -16.12
C PRO A 35 1.05 2.96 -16.46
N LYS A 36 1.45 4.22 -16.23
CA LYS A 36 2.82 4.72 -16.43
C LYS A 36 3.67 4.68 -15.15
N GLY A 37 3.21 3.98 -14.12
CA GLY A 37 3.97 3.81 -12.88
C GLY A 37 5.14 2.86 -13.05
N ILE A 38 6.02 2.82 -12.05
CA ILE A 38 7.21 1.96 -12.02
C ILE A 38 6.85 0.46 -12.07
N ASN A 39 5.76 0.07 -11.40
CA ASN A 39 5.29 -1.31 -11.39
C ASN A 39 3.77 -1.33 -11.57
N PRO A 40 3.27 -1.14 -12.80
CA PRO A 40 1.85 -0.97 -13.06
C PRO A 40 1.08 -2.27 -12.77
N ILE A 41 -0.12 -2.11 -12.24
CA ILE A 41 -1.03 -3.23 -11.97
C ILE A 41 -1.67 -3.76 -13.26
N THR A 42 -1.80 -5.08 -13.34
CA THR A 42 -2.44 -5.81 -14.45
C THR A 42 -3.57 -6.70 -13.93
N GLN A 43 -4.52 -7.05 -14.79
CA GLN A 43 -5.61 -7.96 -14.43
C GLN A 43 -5.06 -9.34 -14.00
N LYS A 44 -3.94 -9.80 -14.57
CA LYS A 44 -3.26 -11.03 -14.14
C LYS A 44 -2.80 -10.96 -12.68
N LYS A 45 -2.20 -9.85 -12.25
CA LYS A 45 -1.82 -9.65 -10.82
C LYS A 45 -3.04 -9.64 -9.91
N VAL A 46 -4.12 -9.00 -10.35
CA VAL A 46 -5.41 -8.99 -9.62
C VAL A 46 -6.00 -10.39 -9.55
N GLY A 47 -5.89 -11.20 -10.60
CA GLY A 47 -6.38 -12.58 -10.66
C GLY A 47 -5.70 -13.49 -9.65
N LEU A 48 -4.36 -13.36 -9.50
CA LEU A 48 -3.55 -14.20 -8.62
C LEU A 48 -3.66 -13.86 -7.12
N ALA A 49 -4.21 -12.70 -6.77
CA ALA A 49 -4.27 -12.23 -5.38
C ALA A 49 -5.57 -12.67 -4.71
N ASP A 50 -5.50 -13.24 -3.52
CA ASP A 50 -6.68 -13.55 -2.71
C ASP A 50 -7.23 -12.30 -2.01
N MET A 51 -6.32 -11.37 -1.69
CA MET A 51 -6.63 -10.13 -0.99
C MET A 51 -5.95 -8.93 -1.63
N ILE A 52 -6.67 -7.82 -1.74
CA ILE A 52 -6.14 -6.55 -2.23
C ILE A 52 -6.03 -5.55 -1.07
N ILE A 53 -4.88 -4.90 -0.96
CA ILE A 53 -4.68 -3.79 -0.01
C ILE A 53 -4.43 -2.52 -0.81
N THR A 54 -5.24 -1.50 -0.60
CA THR A 54 -5.06 -0.18 -1.21
C THR A 54 -4.62 0.81 -0.14
N VAL A 55 -3.71 1.73 -0.46
CA VAL A 55 -3.11 2.62 0.56
C VAL A 55 -3.83 3.98 0.71
N ARG A 56 -4.88 4.22 -0.08
CA ARG A 56 -5.78 5.39 -0.04
C ARG A 56 -7.12 5.11 -0.71
N LYS A 57 -8.17 5.78 -0.24
CA LYS A 57 -9.54 5.69 -0.78
C LYS A 57 -9.62 5.93 -2.29
N HIS A 58 -9.00 7.00 -2.81
CA HIS A 58 -9.04 7.29 -4.25
C HIS A 58 -8.31 6.24 -5.10
N ILE A 59 -7.37 5.49 -4.52
CA ILE A 59 -6.70 4.38 -5.20
C ILE A 59 -7.65 3.18 -5.28
N LYS A 60 -8.40 2.89 -4.20
CA LYS A 60 -9.47 1.89 -4.21
C LYS A 60 -10.53 2.21 -5.26
N GLU A 61 -10.99 3.45 -5.34
CA GLU A 61 -11.99 3.87 -6.34
C GLU A 61 -11.48 3.68 -7.77
N LYS A 62 -10.25 4.11 -8.07
CA LYS A 62 -9.63 3.89 -9.39
C LYS A 62 -9.43 2.42 -9.69
N PHE A 63 -9.07 1.63 -8.68
CA PHE A 63 -8.92 0.18 -8.80
C PHE A 63 -10.24 -0.49 -9.17
N LEU A 64 -11.32 -0.19 -8.44
CA LEU A 64 -12.66 -0.75 -8.69
C LEU A 64 -13.24 -0.34 -10.05
N LYS A 65 -12.91 0.85 -10.55
CA LYS A 65 -13.32 1.28 -11.90
C LYS A 65 -12.59 0.54 -13.02
N ARG A 66 -11.32 0.14 -12.78
CA ARG A 66 -10.44 -0.41 -13.82
C ARG A 66 -10.41 -1.93 -13.85
N PHE A 67 -10.61 -2.58 -12.71
CA PHE A 67 -10.47 -4.02 -12.56
C PHE A 67 -11.75 -4.64 -12.01
N LYS A 68 -11.93 -5.93 -12.28
CA LYS A 68 -13.03 -6.73 -11.71
C LYS A 68 -12.47 -7.61 -10.58
N PRO A 69 -12.47 -7.15 -9.31
CA PRO A 69 -12.03 -7.95 -8.18
C PRO A 69 -13.18 -8.84 -7.66
N VAL A 70 -13.73 -9.68 -8.55
CA VAL A 70 -14.81 -10.61 -8.18
C VAL A 70 -14.33 -11.45 -6.99
N GLU A 71 -15.13 -11.47 -5.92
CA GLU A 71 -14.95 -12.27 -4.71
C GLU A 71 -13.67 -12.00 -3.88
N LYS A 72 -12.96 -10.89 -4.11
CA LYS A 72 -11.73 -10.56 -3.37
C LYS A 72 -12.00 -9.59 -2.22
N GLU A 73 -11.47 -9.90 -1.04
CA GLU A 73 -11.47 -8.94 0.07
C GLU A 73 -10.54 -7.76 -0.26
N ILE A 74 -11.06 -6.53 -0.07
CA ILE A 74 -10.30 -5.30 -0.30
C ILE A 74 -10.20 -4.50 0.99
N ILE A 75 -8.98 -4.43 1.53
CA ILE A 75 -8.63 -3.56 2.66
C ILE A 75 -8.17 -2.21 2.11
N ASN A 76 -8.74 -1.13 2.63
CA ASN A 76 -8.28 0.22 2.34
C ASN A 76 -7.61 0.80 3.58
N LEU A 77 -6.30 1.00 3.48
CA LEU A 77 -5.55 1.83 4.42
C LEU A 77 -5.70 3.28 3.97
N GLU A 78 -5.82 4.22 4.90
CA GLU A 78 -5.91 5.65 4.59
C GLU A 78 -4.65 6.35 5.10
N VAL A 79 -3.59 6.33 4.28
CA VAL A 79 -2.28 6.86 4.67
C VAL A 79 -1.93 8.14 3.92
N LYS A 80 -1.69 9.20 4.70
CA LYS A 80 -1.19 10.49 4.22
C LYS A 80 0.30 10.41 3.86
N ASP A 81 0.73 11.20 2.88
CA ASP A 81 2.12 11.24 2.38
C ASP A 81 2.58 12.68 2.09
N ASN A 82 1.73 13.66 2.42
CA ASN A 82 2.03 15.07 2.29
C ASN A 82 2.46 15.59 3.68
N PRO A 83 3.72 16.03 3.85
CA PRO A 83 4.24 16.53 5.14
C PRO A 83 3.38 17.63 5.76
N LYS A 84 2.80 18.52 4.94
CA LYS A 84 1.92 19.63 5.36
C LYS A 84 0.65 19.15 6.07
N ARG A 85 0.29 17.87 5.90
CA ARG A 85 -0.87 17.24 6.53
C ARG A 85 -0.55 16.55 7.86
N PHE A 86 0.71 16.61 8.32
CA PHE A 86 1.17 16.03 9.59
C PHE A 86 1.49 17.13 10.61
N SER A 87 2.58 17.88 10.43
CA SER A 87 3.02 18.96 11.32
C SER A 87 4.13 19.79 10.70
N LYS A 88 4.46 20.95 11.30
CA LYS A 88 5.63 21.77 10.89
C LYS A 88 6.97 21.03 11.05
N GLU A 89 7.05 20.10 12.01
CA GLU A 89 8.22 19.24 12.17
C GLU A 89 8.33 18.26 10.99
N ALA A 90 7.20 17.67 10.57
CA ALA A 90 7.16 16.75 9.44
C ALA A 90 7.54 17.45 8.13
N GLU A 91 7.08 18.69 7.92
CA GLU A 91 7.50 19.55 6.80
C GLU A 91 9.02 19.75 6.81
N ARG A 92 9.59 20.23 7.92
CA ARG A 92 11.04 20.43 8.07
C ARG A 92 11.85 19.15 7.88
N LEU A 93 11.35 18.01 8.37
CA LEU A 93 12.01 16.73 8.21
C LEU A 93 11.99 16.28 6.74
N ALA A 94 10.87 16.48 6.04
CA ALA A 94 10.75 16.11 4.63
C ALA A 94 11.66 16.94 3.72
N GLU A 95 11.86 18.22 4.03
CA GLU A 95 12.81 19.11 3.36
C GLU A 95 14.26 18.63 3.54
N LYS A 96 14.62 18.23 4.76
CA LYS A 96 15.96 17.74 5.08
C LYS A 96 16.22 16.32 4.54
N SER A 97 15.23 15.43 4.69
CA SER A 97 15.33 14.04 4.30
C SER A 97 13.94 13.44 4.06
N TRP A 98 13.59 13.32 2.78
CA TRP A 98 12.34 12.67 2.37
C TRP A 98 12.25 11.21 2.86
N SER A 99 13.37 10.48 2.86
CA SER A 99 13.39 9.08 3.29
C SER A 99 13.09 8.94 4.79
N GLU A 100 13.62 9.82 5.63
CA GLU A 100 13.34 9.84 7.07
C GLU A 100 11.90 10.27 7.36
N PHE A 101 11.36 11.25 6.62
CA PHE A 101 9.94 11.58 6.69
C PHE A 101 9.06 10.36 6.36
N GLN A 102 9.35 9.64 5.26
CA GLN A 102 8.61 8.44 4.89
C GLN A 102 8.70 7.36 5.98
N LYS A 103 9.87 7.10 6.54
CA LYS A 103 10.05 6.12 7.64
C LYS A 103 9.26 6.50 8.89
N LYS A 104 9.39 7.74 9.35
CA LYS A 104 8.82 8.23 10.61
C LYS A 104 7.30 8.33 10.54
N TYR A 105 6.76 8.91 9.46
CA TYR A 105 5.34 9.24 9.37
C TYR A 105 4.54 8.27 8.52
N VAL A 106 4.98 7.99 7.29
CA VAL A 106 4.18 7.23 6.31
C VAL A 106 4.23 5.73 6.59
N TYR A 107 5.43 5.17 6.75
CA TYR A 107 5.66 3.75 6.97
C TYR A 107 5.19 3.30 8.36
N SER A 108 5.34 4.17 9.35
CA SER A 108 4.81 3.93 10.70
C SER A 108 3.29 3.79 10.67
N GLU A 109 2.60 4.70 9.98
CA GLU A 109 1.14 4.65 9.84
C GLU A 109 0.66 3.44 9.02
N LEU A 110 1.36 3.08 7.94
CA LEU A 110 1.08 1.85 7.18
C LEU A 110 1.13 0.62 8.09
N ARG A 111 2.16 0.49 8.92
CA ARG A 111 2.30 -0.63 9.88
C ARG A 111 1.16 -0.63 10.89
N LYS A 112 0.90 0.52 11.51
CA LYS A 112 -0.15 0.66 12.52
C LYS A 112 -1.54 0.26 11.97
N GLN A 113 -1.86 0.66 10.75
CA GLN A 113 -3.15 0.32 10.16
C GLN A 113 -3.21 -1.14 9.73
N ILE A 114 -2.16 -1.68 9.07
CA ILE A 114 -2.21 -3.08 8.62
C ILE A 114 -2.23 -4.07 9.78
N GLU A 115 -1.56 -3.76 10.90
CA GLU A 115 -1.53 -4.63 12.07
C GLU A 115 -2.92 -4.93 12.64
N LYS A 116 -3.85 -3.98 12.53
CA LYS A 116 -5.26 -4.17 12.92
C LYS A 116 -5.98 -5.22 12.08
N HIS A 117 -5.45 -5.58 10.92
CA HIS A 117 -6.07 -6.53 9.98
C HIS A 117 -5.32 -7.86 9.89
N LEU A 118 -4.14 -8.00 10.52
CA LEU A 118 -3.34 -9.22 10.39
C LEU A 118 -4.02 -10.48 10.90
N HIS A 119 -5.00 -10.35 11.81
CA HIS A 119 -5.82 -11.47 12.28
C HIS A 119 -6.64 -12.12 11.15
N LYS A 120 -6.87 -11.41 10.04
CA LYS A 120 -7.56 -11.93 8.85
C LYS A 120 -6.62 -12.71 7.93
N PHE A 121 -5.31 -12.71 8.20
CA PHE A 121 -4.31 -13.18 7.25
C PHE A 121 -3.81 -14.56 7.66
N ASN A 122 -3.94 -15.53 6.76
CA ASN A 122 -3.29 -16.82 6.89
C ASN A 122 -1.82 -16.69 6.47
N LYS A 123 -0.90 -17.16 7.32
CA LYS A 123 0.54 -17.20 7.01
C LYS A 123 0.81 -18.20 5.88
N LYS A 124 1.91 -17.98 5.16
CA LYS A 124 2.40 -18.90 4.13
C LYS A 124 3.01 -20.14 4.78
#